data_AF-A0A7Y8DI42-F1
#
_entry.id   AF-A0A7Y8DI42-F1
#
_cell.length_a   1.000
_cell.length_b   1.000
_cell.length_c   1.000
_cell.angle_alpha   90.00
_cell.angle_beta   90.00
_cell.angle_gamma   90.00
#
_symmetry.space_group_name_H-M   'P 1'
#
loop_
_entity.id
_entity.type
_entity.pdbx_description
1 polymer ?
#
loop_
_entity_poly.entity_id
_entity_poly.type
_entity_poly.pdbx_seq_one_letter_code
_entity_poly.pdbx_strand_id
1 'polypeptide(L)'
;MSIYDDLKRAYALKRLTTTFEGFVGLAPNEQLPAEQYARNTQVMSHWLDQLRGNAPQDITDTLFKQMKRSQRRGDARRFNCQTVLLELLVESNLALDLATYSAFICVGEARQEGS
;
A
#
# COMPACT_ATOMS: atom_id res chain seq x y z
N MET A 1 -4.94 17.23 7.18
CA MET A 1 -4.26 16.13 7.90
C MET A 1 -2.90 16.62 8.38
N SER A 2 -2.35 16.08 9.48
CA SER A 2 -1.02 16.48 9.96
C SER A 2 0.08 15.85 9.10
N ILE A 3 1.17 16.57 8.84
CA ILE A 3 2.38 16.04 8.18
C ILE A 3 2.89 14.77 8.89
N TYR A 4 2.69 14.70 10.20
CA TYR A 4 3.03 13.53 11.00
C TYR A 4 2.21 12.29 10.60
N ASP A 5 0.90 12.45 10.38
CA ASP A 5 0.01 11.35 10.00
C ASP A 5 0.35 10.85 8.59
N ASP A 6 0.67 11.78 7.68
CA ASP A 6 1.11 11.46 6.32
C ASP A 6 2.43 10.67 6.33
N LEU A 7 3.40 11.09 7.14
CA LEU A 7 4.67 10.39 7.29
C LEU A 7 4.47 9.00 7.90
N LYS A 8 3.62 8.89 8.92
CA LYS A 8 3.31 7.63 9.60
C LYS A 8 2.66 6.64 8.64
N ARG A 9 1.67 7.08 7.85
CA ARG A 9 1.01 6.28 6.81
C ARG A 9 1.98 5.85 5.72
N ALA A 10 2.78 6.77 5.19
CA ALA A 10 3.78 6.47 4.18
C ALA A 10 4.81 5.44 4.69
N TYR A 11 5.24 5.58 5.94
CA TYR A 11 6.14 4.64 6.58
C TYR A 11 5.49 3.26 6.77
N ALA A 12 4.25 3.19 7.24
CA ALA A 12 3.51 1.95 7.41
C ALA A 12 3.37 1.18 6.07
N LEU A 13 2.93 1.86 5.00
CA LEU A 13 2.84 1.27 3.66
C LEU A 13 4.19 0.78 3.13
N LYS A 14 5.26 1.54 3.40
CA LYS A 14 6.62 1.13 3.01
C LYS A 14 7.05 -0.14 3.74
N ARG A 15 6.75 -0.25 5.04
CA ARG A 15 7.06 -1.42 5.86
C ARG A 15 6.25 -2.63 5.44
N LEU A 16 4.94 -2.46 5.18
CA LEU A 16 4.09 -3.52 4.63
C LEU A 16 4.66 -4.05 3.32
N THR A 17 4.97 -3.16 2.36
CA THR A 17 5.56 -3.55 1.09
C THR A 17 6.84 -4.37 1.29
N THR A 18 7.74 -3.92 2.18
CA THR A 18 9.01 -4.62 2.43
C THR A 18 8.82 -5.98 3.12
N THR A 19 7.87 -6.11 4.04
CA THR A 19 7.54 -7.40 4.64
C THR A 19 6.88 -8.32 3.61
N PHE A 20 6.01 -7.78 2.76
CA PHE A 20 5.32 -8.51 1.71
C PHE A 20 6.26 -9.05 0.62
N GLU A 21 7.26 -8.25 0.23
CA GLU A 21 8.37 -8.68 -0.64
C GLU A 21 9.04 -9.97 -0.11
N GLY A 22 9.16 -10.12 1.21
CA GLY A 22 9.71 -11.31 1.85
C GLY A 22 8.89 -12.59 1.65
N PHE A 23 7.60 -12.48 1.34
CA PHE A 23 6.73 -13.61 0.99
C PHE A 23 6.71 -13.87 -0.52
N VAL A 24 6.64 -12.82 -1.34
CA VAL A 24 6.53 -12.93 -2.81
C VAL A 24 7.84 -13.38 -3.48
N GLY A 25 8.97 -13.29 -2.77
CA GLY A 25 10.29 -13.71 -3.28
C GLY A 25 10.59 -15.21 -3.18
N LEU A 26 9.69 -16.02 -2.62
CA LEU A 26 9.92 -17.45 -2.41
C LEU A 26 9.66 -18.23 -3.69
N ALA A 27 10.54 -19.18 -4.02
CA ALA A 27 10.24 -20.16 -5.05
C ALA A 27 9.00 -21.00 -4.65
N PRO A 28 8.27 -21.62 -5.59
CA PRO A 28 7.06 -22.40 -5.30
C PRO A 28 7.23 -23.52 -4.25
N ASN A 29 8.48 -23.94 -4.02
CA ASN A 29 8.85 -25.06 -3.14
C ASN A 29 9.54 -24.56 -1.87
N GLU A 30 9.74 -23.25 -1.75
CA GLU A 30 10.48 -22.61 -0.66
C GLU A 30 9.49 -22.09 0.37
N GLN A 31 9.52 -22.67 1.55
CA GLN A 31 8.71 -22.22 2.67
C GLN A 31 9.58 -21.40 3.60
N LEU A 32 9.04 -20.28 4.09
CA LEU A 32 9.66 -19.58 5.19
C LEU A 32 9.71 -20.50 6.42
N PRO A 33 10.81 -20.50 7.18
CA PRO A 33 10.82 -21.11 8.50
C PRO A 33 9.62 -20.62 9.32
N ALA A 34 8.97 -21.51 10.08
CA ALA A 34 7.72 -21.20 10.78
C ALA A 34 7.84 -19.96 11.68
N GLU A 35 8.99 -19.78 12.33
CA GLU A 35 9.30 -18.60 13.16
C GLU A 35 9.34 -17.31 12.34
N GLN A 36 9.94 -17.35 11.15
CA GLN A 36 10.02 -16.20 10.26
C GLN A 36 8.66 -15.85 9.66
N TYR A 37 7.86 -16.87 9.31
CA TYR A 37 6.48 -16.69 8.89
C TYR A 37 5.64 -16.00 10.00
N ALA A 38 5.67 -16.54 11.22
CA ALA A 38 4.93 -15.98 12.35
C ALA A 38 5.33 -14.53 12.64
N ARG A 39 6.64 -14.25 12.66
CA ARG A 39 7.17 -12.90 12.84
C ARG A 39 6.71 -11.95 11.75
N ASN A 40 6.80 -12.35 10.48
CA ASN A 40 6.38 -11.52 9.37
C ASN A 40 4.89 -11.21 9.43
N THR A 41 4.05 -12.20 9.75
CA THR A 41 2.61 -12.01 9.94
C THR A 41 2.31 -11.01 11.06
N GLN A 42 2.99 -11.13 12.21
CA GLN A 42 2.83 -10.17 13.32
C GLN A 42 3.23 -8.74 12.91
N VAL A 43 4.32 -8.60 12.16
CA VAL A 43 4.76 -7.30 11.63
C VAL A 43 3.73 -6.74 10.66
N MET A 44 3.16 -7.56 9.76
CA MET A 44 2.10 -7.09 8.86
C MET A 44 0.86 -6.64 9.63
N SER A 45 0.37 -7.43 10.59
CA SER A 45 -0.78 -7.07 11.42
C SER A 45 -0.57 -5.72 12.10
N HIS A 46 0.60 -5.51 12.71
CA HIS A 46 0.93 -4.24 13.34
C HIS A 46 0.82 -3.05 12.38
N TRP A 47 1.40 -3.15 11.18
CA TRP A 47 1.36 -2.04 10.22
C TRP A 47 -0.02 -1.86 9.59
N LEU A 48 -0.81 -2.92 9.40
CA LEU A 48 -2.20 -2.82 8.96
C LEU A 48 -3.05 -2.06 9.99
N ASP A 49 -2.86 -2.32 11.28
CA ASP A 49 -3.58 -1.59 12.34
C ASP A 49 -3.23 -0.10 12.35
N GLN A 50 -1.99 0.26 12.00
CA GLN A 50 -1.61 1.67 11.83
C GLN A 50 -2.32 2.36 10.64
N LEU A 51 -2.83 1.58 9.67
CA LEU A 51 -3.56 2.12 8.52
C LEU A 51 -5.06 2.31 8.80
N ARG A 52 -5.69 1.49 9.66
CA ARG A 52 -7.15 1.50 9.91
C ARG A 52 -7.76 2.85 10.29
N GLY A 53 -6.97 3.78 10.85
CA GLY A 53 -7.43 5.13 11.20
C GLY A 53 -7.37 6.16 10.07
N ASN A 54 -6.87 5.81 8.89
CA ASN A 54 -6.73 6.72 7.75
C ASN A 54 -7.92 6.55 6.80
N ALA A 55 -8.25 7.61 6.05
CA ALA A 55 -9.24 7.49 5.00
C ALA A 55 -8.69 6.58 3.87
N PRO A 56 -9.53 5.73 3.26
CA PRO A 56 -9.11 4.88 2.14
C PRO A 56 -8.47 5.66 0.98
N GLN A 57 -8.94 6.89 0.72
CA GLN A 57 -8.38 7.80 -0.28
C GLN A 57 -6.90 8.10 -0.01
N ASP A 58 -6.56 8.40 1.24
CA ASP A 58 -5.19 8.79 1.62
C ASP A 58 -4.24 7.59 1.57
N ILE A 59 -4.74 6.40 1.90
CA ILE A 59 -4.01 5.15 1.75
C ILE A 59 -3.72 4.89 0.27
N THR A 60 -4.74 4.95 -0.60
CA THR A 60 -4.58 4.73 -2.05
C THR A 60 -3.63 5.74 -2.68
N ASP A 61 -3.82 7.04 -2.42
CA ASP A 61 -2.94 8.10 -2.96
C ASP A 61 -1.48 7.91 -2.51
N THR A 62 -1.27 7.58 -1.24
CA THR A 62 0.08 7.36 -0.72
C THR A 62 0.73 6.12 -1.35
N LEU A 63 -0.01 5.03 -1.53
CA LEU A 63 0.48 3.82 -2.17
C LEU A 63 0.81 4.08 -3.65
N PHE A 64 -0.04 4.80 -4.39
CA PHE A 64 0.21 5.21 -5.76
C PHE A 64 1.46 6.07 -5.92
N LYS A 65 1.71 7.02 -5.00
CA LYS A 65 2.97 7.79 -4.96
C LYS A 65 4.18 6.86 -4.83
N GLN A 66 4.08 5.81 -4.00
CA GLN A 66 5.15 4.83 -3.84
C GLN A 66 5.31 3.93 -5.07
N MET A 67 4.22 3.49 -5.70
CA MET A 67 4.23 2.69 -6.94
C MET A 67 4.88 3.47 -8.08
N LYS A 68 4.49 4.72 -8.29
CA LYS A 68 5.09 5.62 -9.29
C LYS A 68 6.59 5.78 -9.08
N ARG A 69 7.04 5.82 -7.81
CA ARG A 69 8.47 5.87 -7.47
C ARG A 69 9.19 4.57 -7.79
N SER A 70 8.61 3.41 -7.51
CA SER A 70 9.18 2.10 -7.84
C SER A 70 9.31 1.93 -9.36
N GLN A 71 8.25 2.28 -10.10
CA GLN A 71 8.23 2.26 -11.56
C GLN A 71 9.31 3.16 -12.16
N ARG A 72 9.43 4.42 -11.69
CA ARG A 72 10.48 5.36 -12.13
C ARG A 72 11.90 4.85 -11.86
N ARG A 73 12.08 3.97 -10.87
CA ARG A 73 13.37 3.37 -10.51
C ARG A 73 13.64 2.05 -11.23
N GLY A 74 12.70 1.56 -12.04
CA GLY A 74 12.80 0.23 -12.66
C GLY A 74 12.69 -0.93 -11.67
N ASP A 75 12.19 -0.69 -10.45
CA ASP A 75 12.04 -1.72 -9.42
C ASP A 75 10.75 -2.51 -9.64
N ALA A 76 10.79 -3.41 -10.65
CA ALA A 76 9.64 -4.20 -11.07
C ALA A 76 9.13 -5.12 -9.96
N ARG A 77 10.03 -5.69 -9.15
CA ARG A 77 9.66 -6.56 -8.02
C ARG A 77 8.85 -5.79 -7.00
N ARG A 78 9.34 -4.62 -6.57
CA ARG A 78 8.62 -3.77 -5.61
C ARG A 78 7.30 -3.27 -6.18
N PHE A 79 7.29 -2.85 -7.44
CA PHE A 79 6.06 -2.42 -8.11
C PHE A 79 5.00 -3.53 -8.11
N ASN A 80 5.35 -4.75 -8.49
CA ASN A 80 4.43 -5.89 -8.48
C ASN A 80 3.93 -6.20 -7.05
N CYS A 81 4.82 -6.17 -6.05
CA CYS A 81 4.42 -6.34 -4.65
C CYS A 81 3.43 -5.27 -4.20
N GLN A 82 3.61 -4.02 -4.65
CA GLN A 82 2.70 -2.92 -4.32
C GLN A 82 1.34 -3.06 -5.03
N THR A 83 1.31 -3.59 -6.25
CA THR A 83 0.06 -3.91 -6.96
C THR A 83 -0.74 -4.97 -6.21
N VAL A 84 -0.12 -6.08 -5.83
CA VAL A 84 -0.79 -7.14 -5.06
C VAL A 84 -1.20 -6.63 -3.68
N LEU A 85 -0.35 -5.84 -3.02
CA LEU A 85 -0.70 -5.21 -1.74
C LEU A 85 -1.92 -4.28 -1.87
N LEU A 86 -2.03 -3.53 -2.97
CA LEU A 86 -3.20 -2.70 -3.23
C LEU A 86 -4.47 -3.55 -3.35
N GLU A 87 -4.44 -4.64 -4.12
CA GLU A 87 -5.58 -5.55 -4.27
C GLU A 87 -6.05 -6.06 -2.90
N LEU A 88 -5.13 -6.53 -2.05
CA LEU A 88 -5.45 -7.01 -0.71
C LEU A 88 -6.01 -5.92 0.21
N LEU A 89 -5.51 -4.69 0.10
CA LEU A 89 -6.03 -3.56 0.87
C LEU A 89 -7.43 -3.14 0.40
N VAL A 90 -7.73 -3.27 -0.89
CA VAL A 90 -9.07 -3.04 -1.46
C VAL A 90 -10.04 -4.10 -0.97
N GLU A 91 -9.67 -5.39 -1.04
CA GLU A 91 -10.47 -6.50 -0.52
C GLU A 91 -10.74 -6.35 1.00
N SER A 92 -9.80 -5.76 1.72
CA SER A 92 -9.92 -5.48 3.16
C SER A 92 -10.65 -4.16 3.48
N ASN A 93 -11.17 -3.44 2.47
CA ASN A 93 -11.83 -2.14 2.61
C ASN A 93 -10.95 -1.05 3.27
N LEU A 94 -9.63 -1.15 3.10
CA LEU A 94 -8.64 -0.18 3.59
C LEU A 94 -8.17 0.78 2.47
N ALA A 95 -8.35 0.40 1.21
CA ALA A 95 -7.99 1.22 0.05
C ALA A 95 -9.16 1.25 -0.93
N LEU A 96 -9.18 2.28 -1.78
CA LEU A 96 -10.09 2.36 -2.92
C LEU A 96 -9.54 1.56 -4.11
N ASP A 97 -10.44 0.90 -4.84
CA ASP A 97 -10.13 0.35 -6.15
C ASP A 97 -9.83 1.46 -7.17
N LEU A 98 -9.23 1.08 -8.30
CA LEU A 98 -8.79 2.04 -9.31
C LEU A 98 -9.94 2.86 -9.91
N ALA A 99 -11.12 2.27 -10.12
CA ALA A 99 -12.25 2.97 -10.71
C ALA A 99 -12.81 4.02 -9.73
N THR A 100 -13.02 3.62 -8.48
CA THR A 100 -13.49 4.52 -7.42
C THR A 100 -12.51 5.64 -7.14
N TYR A 101 -11.21 5.33 -7.08
CA TYR A 101 -10.17 6.34 -6.92
C TYR A 101 -10.11 7.32 -8.09
N SER A 102 -10.18 6.83 -9.34
CA SER A 102 -10.15 7.68 -10.52
C SER A 102 -11.34 8.65 -10.56
N ALA A 103 -12.54 8.16 -10.25
CA ALA A 103 -13.73 8.99 -10.15
C ALA A 103 -13.59 10.09 -9.06
N PHE A 104 -12.99 9.74 -7.92
CA PHE A 104 -12.72 10.72 -6.85
C PHE A 104 -11.79 11.84 -7.32
N ILE A 105 -10.72 11.51 -8.05
CA ILE A 105 -9.78 12.51 -8.60
C ILE A 105 -10.46 13.41 -9.62
N CYS A 106 -11.23 12.84 -10.57
CA CYS A 106 -11.97 13.62 -11.56
C CYS A 106 -12.93 14.64 -10.91
N VAL A 107 -13.64 14.25 -9.86
CA VAL A 107 -14.55 15.16 -9.12
C VAL A 107 -13.77 16.26 -8.38
N GLY A 108 -12.55 15.96 -7.90
CA GLY A 108 -11.66 16.93 -7.29
C GLY A 108 -11.15 17.99 -8.29
N GLU A 109 -10.75 17.57 -9.48
CA GLU A 109 -10.25 18.45 -10.54
C GLU A 109 -11.36 19.36 -11.09
N ALA A 110 -12.55 18.82 -11.35
CA ALA A 110 -13.70 19.60 -11.83
C ALA A 110 -14.13 20.74 -10.87
N ARG A 111 -13.87 20.59 -9.56
CA ARG A 111 -14.12 21.65 -8.56
C ARG A 111 -13.05 22.74 -8.53
N GLN A 112 -11.84 22.47 -9.03
CA GLN A 112 -10.76 23.46 -9.09
C GLN A 112 -10.82 24.32 -10.36
N GLU A 113 -11.35 23.79 -11.46
CA GLU A 113 -11.50 24.53 -12.73
C GLU A 113 -12.68 25.53 -12.75
N GLY A 114 -13.59 25.43 -11.78
CA GLY A 114 -14.79 26.27 -11.67
C GLY A 114 -14.70 27.42 -10.67
N SER A 115 -13.51 27.76 -10.16
CA SER A 115 -13.31 28.82 -9.15
C SER A 115 -12.43 29.97 -9.63
#